data_AF-A0A9E2VFW1-F1
#
_entry.id   AF-A0A9E2VFW1-F1
#
_cell.length_a   1.000
_cell.length_b   1.000
_cell.length_c   1.000
_cell.angle_alpha   90.00
_cell.angle_beta   90.00
_cell.angle_gamma   90.00
#
_symmetry.space_group_name_H-M   'P 1'
#
loop_
_entity.id
_entity.type
_entity.pdbx_description
1 polymer ?
#
loop_
_entity_poly.entity_id
_entity_poly.type
_entity_poly.pdbx_seq_one_letter_code
_entity_poly.pdbx_strand_id
1 'polypeptide(L)'
;MRAIHRLVLLILIALGLPATAAPYKVLVVMSYEEDNPWVREIREGIESVLRGQAEITYFHMNTKVDPRGGPRRGEEAFELFRSLRPQGVITADDDAQSMFVVPFLKDRTSVPVMFNGVNSPADRYGFPNAHISGVLERAHVRESLAFIRQLVPTVQSACFMTNRVGPGLALRAQVDAEKADYPVRAGAFHLVATTAELAKATQGLSRSCDALFVDSLEGITDDAGTALNHRQVMTLLRAQFPGPILAGNRYQVEQGAWAAVIKTGQEQGDTSARMLLEAMRGKPVGELAVARNVRGQRIINVTALEARGVALRPMDLRGVTLVREQP
;
A
#
# COMPACT_ATOMS: atom_id res chain seq x y z
N MET A 1 -36.60 -29.78 -66.78
CA MET A 1 -35.16 -29.48 -66.59
C MET A 1 -35.03 -27.98 -66.35
N ARG A 2 -34.88 -27.57 -65.08
CA ARG A 2 -33.65 -26.98 -64.49
C ARG A 2 -33.41 -25.51 -64.92
N ALA A 3 -33.74 -24.55 -64.05
CA ALA A 3 -32.93 -23.36 -63.74
C ALA A 3 -33.71 -22.25 -62.97
N ILE A 4 -34.31 -22.52 -61.81
CA ILE A 4 -34.83 -21.44 -60.93
C ILE A 4 -34.46 -21.71 -59.45
N HIS A 5 -33.31 -22.30 -59.16
CA HIS A 5 -32.90 -22.62 -57.77
C HIS A 5 -31.44 -22.25 -57.48
N ARG A 6 -30.91 -21.20 -58.11
CA ARG A 6 -29.54 -20.73 -57.87
C ARG A 6 -29.46 -19.21 -57.78
N LEU A 7 -30.26 -18.59 -56.90
CA LEU A 7 -30.05 -17.20 -56.52
C LEU A 7 -30.59 -16.86 -55.12
N VAL A 8 -30.39 -17.73 -54.13
CA VAL A 8 -30.67 -17.42 -52.71
C VAL A 8 -29.52 -17.86 -51.79
N LEU A 9 -28.33 -18.15 -52.33
CA LEU A 9 -27.17 -18.57 -51.54
C LEU A 9 -25.95 -17.70 -51.82
N LEU A 10 -26.10 -16.39 -51.63
CA LEU A 10 -24.98 -15.43 -51.66
C LEU A 10 -25.14 -14.32 -50.61
N ILE A 11 -25.92 -14.59 -49.55
CA ILE A 11 -26.03 -13.74 -48.37
C ILE A 11 -26.09 -14.69 -47.17
N LEU A 12 -24.93 -15.06 -46.60
CA LEU A 12 -24.74 -15.57 -45.22
C LEU A 12 -23.36 -16.25 -45.03
N ILE A 13 -22.28 -15.69 -45.60
CA ILE A 13 -20.91 -15.99 -45.17
C ILE A 13 -20.18 -14.67 -44.86
N ALA A 14 -20.81 -13.85 -44.02
CA ALA A 14 -20.11 -12.87 -43.20
C ALA A 14 -20.17 -13.37 -41.74
N LEU A 15 -19.79 -14.63 -41.55
CA LEU A 15 -19.64 -15.23 -40.23
C LEU A 15 -18.36 -14.69 -39.59
N GLY A 16 -18.55 -13.71 -38.72
CA GLY A 16 -17.80 -13.53 -37.47
C GLY A 16 -16.29 -13.64 -37.56
N LEU A 17 -15.62 -12.61 -38.09
CA LEU A 17 -14.35 -12.25 -37.47
C LEU A 17 -14.65 -11.91 -36.01
N PRO A 18 -13.96 -12.51 -35.02
CA PRO A 18 -14.11 -12.03 -33.64
C PRO A 18 -13.74 -10.56 -33.66
N ALA A 19 -14.74 -9.69 -33.45
CA ALA A 19 -14.48 -8.30 -33.15
C ALA A 19 -13.78 -8.30 -31.80
N THR A 20 -12.44 -8.36 -31.82
CA THR A 20 -11.64 -8.07 -30.64
C THR A 20 -11.97 -6.64 -30.28
N ALA A 21 -12.79 -6.46 -29.24
CA ALA A 21 -13.11 -5.13 -28.73
C ALA A 21 -11.79 -4.38 -28.53
N ALA A 22 -11.73 -3.14 -29.01
CA ALA A 22 -10.53 -2.32 -28.80
C ALA A 22 -10.22 -2.28 -27.29
N PRO A 23 -8.93 -2.43 -26.91
CA PRO A 23 -8.56 -2.41 -25.51
C PRO A 23 -9.01 -1.09 -24.87
N TYR A 24 -9.41 -1.14 -23.60
CA TYR A 24 -9.70 0.08 -22.83
C TYR A 24 -8.44 0.95 -22.75
N LYS A 25 -8.58 2.27 -22.67
CA LYS A 25 -7.48 3.16 -22.31
C LYS A 25 -7.57 3.45 -20.83
N VAL A 26 -6.49 3.18 -20.11
CA VAL A 26 -6.41 3.40 -18.66
C VAL A 26 -5.28 4.36 -18.37
N LEU A 27 -5.57 5.40 -17.60
CA LEU A 27 -4.56 6.27 -17.01
C LEU A 27 -4.23 5.80 -15.60
N VAL A 28 -2.96 5.59 -15.31
CA VAL A 28 -2.46 5.29 -13.96
C VAL A 28 -1.62 6.46 -13.48
N VAL A 29 -2.05 7.12 -12.41
CA VAL A 29 -1.30 8.23 -11.77
C VAL A 29 -0.69 7.74 -10.46
N MET A 30 0.63 7.59 -10.45
CA MET A 30 1.41 7.19 -9.28
C MET A 30 1.91 8.42 -8.55
N SER A 31 1.77 8.48 -7.23
CA SER A 31 2.34 9.56 -6.42
C SER A 31 3.87 9.61 -6.52
N TYR A 32 4.52 8.45 -6.47
CA TYR A 32 5.98 8.36 -6.41
C TYR A 32 6.64 7.99 -7.74
N GLU A 33 7.96 7.99 -7.72
CA GLU A 33 8.86 7.81 -8.85
C GLU A 33 8.78 6.38 -9.42
N GLU A 34 9.06 6.22 -10.72
CA GLU A 34 8.97 4.93 -11.41
C GLU A 34 9.91 3.86 -10.84
N ASP A 35 11.07 4.27 -10.33
CA ASP A 35 12.06 3.41 -9.71
C ASP A 35 11.80 3.15 -8.22
N ASN A 36 10.72 3.70 -7.66
CA ASN A 36 10.31 3.37 -6.31
C ASN A 36 9.84 1.89 -6.23
N PRO A 37 10.39 1.06 -5.31
CA PRO A 37 9.98 -0.34 -5.18
C PRO A 37 8.48 -0.53 -5.00
N TRP A 38 7.83 0.32 -4.20
CA TRP A 38 6.38 0.28 -3.97
C TRP A 38 5.59 0.48 -5.27
N VAL A 39 6.02 1.46 -6.08
CA VAL A 39 5.40 1.76 -7.37
C VAL A 39 5.56 0.61 -8.36
N ARG A 40 6.72 -0.07 -8.37
CA ARG A 40 6.93 -1.27 -9.19
C ARG A 40 6.00 -2.41 -8.78
N GLU A 41 5.87 -2.67 -7.48
CA GLU A 41 4.97 -3.71 -6.98
C GLU A 41 3.50 -3.42 -7.34
N ILE A 42 3.05 -2.17 -7.20
CA ILE A 42 1.70 -1.76 -7.64
C ILE A 42 1.53 -1.95 -9.13
N ARG A 43 2.51 -1.53 -9.95
CA ARG A 43 2.49 -1.72 -11.41
C ARG A 43 2.35 -3.19 -11.76
N GLU A 44 3.14 -4.08 -11.16
CA GLU A 44 3.04 -5.53 -11.37
C GLU A 44 1.62 -6.05 -11.08
N GLY A 45 1.02 -5.60 -9.98
CA GLY A 45 -0.36 -5.92 -9.62
C GLY A 45 -1.37 -5.47 -10.68
N ILE A 46 -1.28 -4.20 -11.13
CA ILE A 46 -2.17 -3.64 -12.15
C ILE A 46 -2.03 -4.41 -13.47
N GLU A 47 -0.79 -4.63 -13.92
CA GLU A 47 -0.53 -5.31 -15.19
C GLU A 47 -0.99 -6.77 -15.16
N SER A 48 -0.93 -7.44 -14.00
CA SER A 48 -1.42 -8.83 -13.87
C SER A 48 -2.90 -8.99 -14.23
N VAL A 49 -3.68 -7.91 -14.17
CA VAL A 49 -5.13 -7.89 -14.45
C VAL A 49 -5.46 -7.24 -15.79
N LEU A 50 -4.83 -6.11 -16.09
CA LEU A 50 -5.19 -5.28 -17.26
C LEU A 50 -4.41 -5.63 -18.53
N ARG A 51 -3.32 -6.40 -18.45
CA ARG A 51 -2.57 -6.80 -19.64
C ARG A 51 -3.48 -7.60 -20.59
N GLY A 52 -3.54 -7.15 -21.84
CA GLY A 52 -4.42 -7.72 -22.86
C GLY A 52 -5.90 -7.28 -22.77
N GLN A 53 -6.27 -6.49 -21.76
CA GLN A 53 -7.59 -5.88 -21.61
C GLN A 53 -7.56 -4.36 -21.85
N ALA A 54 -6.43 -3.72 -21.56
CA ALA A 54 -6.27 -2.27 -21.66
C ALA A 54 -4.89 -1.85 -22.18
N GLU A 55 -4.85 -0.71 -22.88
CA GLU A 55 -3.68 0.13 -23.09
C GLU A 55 -3.49 1.02 -21.86
N ILE A 56 -2.38 0.83 -21.14
CA ILE A 56 -2.13 1.49 -19.86
C ILE A 56 -1.09 2.59 -20.06
N THR A 57 -1.44 3.81 -19.69
CA THR A 57 -0.51 4.95 -19.65
C THR A 57 -0.18 5.27 -18.19
N TYR A 58 1.09 5.19 -17.83
CA TYR A 58 1.58 5.54 -16.49
C TYR A 58 2.08 6.99 -16.44
N PHE A 59 1.71 7.70 -15.39
CA PHE A 59 2.21 9.03 -15.06
C PHE A 59 2.70 9.05 -13.61
N HIS A 60 3.91 9.56 -13.38
CA HIS A 60 4.54 9.61 -12.07
C HIS A 60 4.61 11.05 -11.57
N MET A 61 4.11 11.31 -10.36
CA MET A 61 4.11 12.66 -9.78
C MET A 61 5.42 12.99 -9.07
N ASN A 62 6.26 11.99 -8.74
CA ASN A 62 7.56 12.14 -8.12
C ASN A 62 7.55 12.95 -6.81
N THR A 63 6.52 12.75 -5.98
CA THR A 63 6.30 13.58 -4.78
C THR A 63 7.21 13.24 -3.62
N LYS A 64 7.94 12.11 -3.65
CA LYS A 64 8.96 11.82 -2.63
C LYS A 64 10.26 12.57 -2.90
N VAL A 65 10.64 12.71 -4.17
CA VAL A 65 11.83 13.45 -4.58
C VAL A 65 11.57 14.96 -4.61
N ASP A 66 10.42 15.39 -5.13
CA ASP A 66 10.02 16.80 -5.16
C ASP A 66 8.59 17.00 -4.64
N PRO A 67 8.37 17.00 -3.31
CA PRO A 67 7.06 17.20 -2.73
C PRO A 67 6.40 18.52 -3.16
N ARG A 68 7.19 19.58 -3.39
CA ARG A 68 6.67 20.91 -3.78
C ARG A 68 6.22 20.95 -5.23
N GLY A 69 6.78 20.10 -6.09
CA GLY A 69 6.37 19.93 -7.48
C GLY A 69 5.05 19.18 -7.66
N GLY A 70 4.59 18.46 -6.64
CA GLY A 70 3.40 17.59 -6.69
C GLY A 70 2.13 18.24 -7.28
N PRO A 71 1.70 19.44 -6.83
CA PRO A 71 0.52 20.11 -7.39
C PRO A 71 0.64 20.37 -8.90
N ARG A 72 1.79 20.83 -9.37
CA ARG A 72 2.06 21.04 -10.81
C ARG A 72 2.00 19.72 -11.58
N ARG A 73 2.53 18.64 -11.01
CA ARG A 73 2.43 17.30 -11.60
C ARG A 73 0.99 16.80 -11.66
N GLY A 74 0.14 17.19 -10.70
CA GLY A 74 -1.29 16.95 -10.74
C GLY A 74 -1.99 17.67 -11.91
N GLU A 75 -1.62 18.92 -12.20
CA GLU A 75 -2.10 19.64 -13.38
C GLU A 75 -1.67 18.94 -14.68
N GLU A 76 -0.40 18.54 -14.77
CA GLU A 76 0.13 17.80 -15.93
C GLU A 76 -0.57 16.43 -16.12
N ALA A 77 -0.88 15.73 -15.03
CA ALA A 77 -1.67 14.50 -15.06
C ALA A 77 -3.09 14.75 -15.57
N PHE A 78 -3.70 15.89 -15.22
CA PHE A 78 -5.01 16.26 -15.74
C PHE A 78 -4.98 16.62 -17.23
N GLU A 79 -3.94 17.31 -17.70
CA GLU A 79 -3.74 17.55 -19.13
C GLU A 79 -3.60 16.24 -19.92
N LEU A 80 -2.87 15.28 -19.36
CA LEU A 80 -2.79 13.93 -19.93
C LEU A 80 -4.15 13.22 -19.92
N PHE A 81 -4.92 13.32 -18.82
CA PHE A 81 -6.28 12.77 -18.75
C PHE A 81 -7.18 13.34 -19.88
N ARG A 82 -7.17 14.65 -20.11
CA ARG A 82 -7.98 15.29 -21.17
C ARG A 82 -7.58 14.85 -22.57
N SER A 83 -6.29 14.74 -22.83
CA SER A 83 -5.79 14.33 -24.15
C SER A 83 -6.01 12.83 -24.42
N LEU A 84 -5.76 11.98 -23.43
CA LEU A 84 -5.90 10.53 -23.54
C LEU A 84 -7.37 10.10 -23.65
N ARG A 85 -8.28 10.82 -22.97
CA ARG A 85 -9.70 10.47 -22.79
C ARG A 85 -9.85 9.00 -22.33
N PRO A 86 -9.25 8.62 -21.18
CA PRO A 86 -9.26 7.25 -20.71
C PRO A 86 -10.68 6.79 -20.33
N GLN A 87 -10.95 5.50 -20.48
CA GLN A 87 -12.18 4.86 -20.00
C GLN A 87 -12.10 4.49 -18.51
N GLY A 88 -10.92 4.55 -17.89
CA GLY A 88 -10.74 4.31 -16.47
C GLY A 88 -9.45 4.93 -15.93
N VAL A 89 -9.45 5.27 -14.64
CA VAL A 89 -8.28 5.84 -13.95
C VAL A 89 -7.94 5.01 -12.73
N ILE A 90 -6.65 4.67 -12.55
CA ILE A 90 -6.12 4.17 -11.27
C ILE A 90 -5.21 5.24 -10.69
N THR A 91 -5.28 5.45 -9.38
CA THR A 91 -4.36 6.36 -8.68
C THR A 91 -3.76 5.69 -7.46
N ALA A 92 -2.49 5.95 -7.17
CA ALA A 92 -1.78 5.34 -6.06
C ALA A 92 -1.32 6.38 -5.03
N ASP A 93 -1.52 6.07 -3.76
CA ASP A 93 -1.14 6.84 -2.58
C ASP A 93 -1.90 8.17 -2.38
N ASP A 94 -1.76 8.75 -1.19
CA ASP A 94 -2.46 9.95 -0.70
C ASP A 94 -2.19 11.22 -1.52
N ASP A 95 -1.00 11.36 -2.12
CA ASP A 95 -0.63 12.55 -2.89
C ASP A 95 -1.39 12.63 -4.22
N ALA A 96 -1.52 11.51 -4.94
CA ALA A 96 -2.35 11.45 -6.15
C ALA A 96 -3.83 11.75 -5.84
N GLN A 97 -4.32 11.40 -4.64
CA GLN A 97 -5.68 11.76 -4.24
C GLN A 97 -5.81 13.26 -4.02
N SER A 98 -4.93 13.83 -3.20
CA SER A 98 -5.01 15.23 -2.78
C SER A 98 -4.65 16.23 -3.88
N MET A 99 -3.70 15.88 -4.75
CA MET A 99 -3.13 16.79 -5.75
C MET A 99 -3.66 16.56 -7.17
N PHE A 100 -4.30 15.40 -7.44
CA PHE A 100 -4.86 15.10 -8.76
C PHE A 100 -6.36 14.74 -8.73
N VAL A 101 -6.76 13.71 -7.98
CA VAL A 101 -8.16 13.23 -8.01
C VAL A 101 -9.12 14.28 -7.46
N VAL A 102 -8.87 14.79 -6.25
CA VAL A 102 -9.77 15.76 -5.60
C VAL A 102 -9.87 17.08 -6.38
N PRO A 103 -8.78 17.69 -6.86
CA PRO A 103 -8.87 18.97 -7.57
C PRO A 103 -9.50 18.87 -8.96
N PHE A 104 -9.28 17.76 -9.68
CA PHE A 104 -9.57 17.69 -11.11
C PHE A 104 -10.64 16.67 -11.52
N LEU A 105 -10.78 15.55 -10.80
CA LEU A 105 -11.68 14.46 -11.19
C LEU A 105 -12.93 14.37 -10.32
N LYS A 106 -12.80 14.56 -9.00
CA LYS A 106 -13.90 14.39 -8.06
C LYS A 106 -15.06 15.31 -8.43
N ASP A 107 -16.22 14.69 -8.65
CA ASP A 107 -17.48 15.34 -9.04
C ASP A 107 -17.42 16.11 -10.38
N ARG A 108 -16.39 15.84 -11.20
CA ARG A 108 -16.13 16.51 -12.50
C ARG A 108 -16.02 15.55 -13.68
N THR A 109 -15.95 14.25 -13.42
CA THR A 109 -15.89 13.20 -14.45
C THR A 109 -16.82 12.06 -14.12
N SER A 110 -17.35 11.41 -15.15
CA SER A 110 -18.05 10.13 -15.05
C SER A 110 -17.13 8.92 -15.28
N VAL A 111 -15.85 9.16 -15.60
CA VAL A 111 -14.86 8.09 -15.77
C VAL A 111 -14.62 7.43 -14.41
N PRO A 112 -14.72 6.09 -14.29
CA PRO A 112 -14.47 5.39 -13.04
C PRO A 112 -13.02 5.56 -12.58
N VAL A 113 -12.85 5.89 -11.30
CA VAL A 113 -11.54 6.05 -10.65
C VAL A 113 -11.41 5.02 -9.52
N MET A 114 -10.32 4.26 -9.54
CA MET A 114 -9.95 3.32 -8.47
C MET A 114 -8.65 3.76 -7.80
N PHE A 115 -8.71 4.17 -6.53
CA PHE A 115 -7.50 4.44 -5.75
C PHE A 115 -6.91 3.15 -5.17
N ASN A 116 -5.61 3.16 -4.88
CA ASN A 116 -4.91 2.15 -4.11
C ASN A 116 -3.77 2.79 -3.30
N GLY A 117 -3.17 2.06 -2.35
CA GLY A 117 -2.04 2.59 -1.57
C GLY A 117 -2.40 3.76 -0.64
N VAL A 118 -3.70 4.03 -0.43
CA VAL A 118 -4.14 5.18 0.38
C VAL A 118 -4.12 4.82 1.85
N ASN A 119 -3.27 5.51 2.62
CA ASN A 119 -3.15 5.31 4.06
C ASN A 119 -4.28 6.00 4.81
N SER A 120 -4.61 7.25 4.46
CA SER A 120 -5.66 8.01 5.14
C SER A 120 -7.03 7.32 5.07
N PRO A 121 -7.95 7.62 6.02
CA PRO A 121 -9.37 7.33 5.83
C PRO A 121 -9.90 7.90 4.51
N ALA A 122 -10.72 7.13 3.79
CA ALA A 122 -11.20 7.50 2.45
C ALA A 122 -12.12 8.75 2.45
N ASP A 123 -12.86 8.95 3.55
CA ASP A 123 -13.74 10.09 3.78
C ASP A 123 -12.99 11.43 3.81
N ARG A 124 -11.69 11.44 4.17
CA ARG A 124 -10.81 12.61 4.07
C ARG A 124 -10.82 13.24 2.67
N TYR A 125 -11.00 12.44 1.63
CA TYR A 125 -11.06 12.90 0.24
C TYR A 125 -12.50 13.06 -0.29
N GLY A 126 -13.49 12.66 0.50
CA GLY A 126 -14.89 12.54 0.09
C GLY A 126 -15.16 11.26 -0.71
N PHE A 127 -14.44 10.17 -0.43
CA PHE A 127 -14.63 8.86 -1.06
C PHE A 127 -15.33 7.87 -0.11
N PRO A 128 -16.02 6.83 -0.64
CA PRO A 128 -16.35 6.65 -2.05
C PRO A 128 -17.46 7.61 -2.51
N ASN A 129 -17.62 7.76 -3.82
CA ASN A 129 -18.77 8.44 -4.43
C ASN A 129 -19.25 7.66 -5.67
N ALA A 130 -20.14 8.26 -6.48
CA ALA A 130 -20.72 7.59 -7.65
C ALA A 130 -19.70 7.15 -8.73
N HIS A 131 -18.47 7.70 -8.71
CA HIS A 131 -17.44 7.43 -9.72
C HIS A 131 -16.07 7.06 -9.11
N ILE A 132 -15.90 7.12 -7.79
CA ILE A 132 -14.63 6.87 -7.11
C ILE A 132 -14.82 5.81 -6.03
N SER A 133 -14.02 4.75 -6.12
CA SER A 133 -13.81 3.76 -5.07
C SER A 133 -12.35 3.31 -5.08
N GLY A 134 -11.99 2.24 -4.38
CA GLY A 134 -10.63 1.74 -4.39
C GLY A 134 -10.27 0.88 -3.19
N VAL A 135 -8.98 0.84 -2.91
CA VAL A 135 -8.35 -0.03 -1.93
C VAL A 135 -7.56 0.82 -0.95
N LEU A 136 -7.92 0.72 0.32
CA LEU A 136 -7.17 1.32 1.41
C LEU A 136 -5.96 0.45 1.76
N GLU A 137 -4.82 1.10 2.01
CA GLU A 137 -3.63 0.46 2.54
C GLU A 137 -3.68 0.41 4.06
N ARG A 138 -3.62 -0.79 4.63
CA ARG A 138 -3.65 -1.06 6.06
C ARG A 138 -2.45 -1.89 6.44
N ALA A 139 -1.78 -1.48 7.51
CA ALA A 139 -0.73 -2.30 8.10
C ALA A 139 -1.36 -3.55 8.72
N HIS A 140 -0.71 -4.71 8.55
CA HIS A 140 -1.13 -5.96 9.18
C HIS A 140 -0.66 -6.01 10.64
N VAL A 141 -1.12 -5.04 11.44
CA VAL A 141 -0.70 -4.85 12.84
C VAL A 141 -1.13 -6.05 13.67
N ARG A 142 -2.42 -6.41 13.60
CA ARG A 142 -2.99 -7.53 14.36
C ARG A 142 -2.28 -8.84 14.04
N GLU A 143 -2.01 -9.09 12.76
CA GLU A 143 -1.34 -10.28 12.27
C GLU A 143 0.14 -10.29 12.70
N SER A 144 0.81 -9.14 12.68
CA SER A 144 2.19 -8.99 13.19
C SER A 144 2.27 -9.26 14.69
N LEU A 145 1.28 -8.79 15.46
CA LEU A 145 1.19 -9.06 16.90
C LEU A 145 0.87 -10.54 17.19
N ALA A 146 0.01 -11.17 16.40
CA ALA A 146 -0.23 -12.60 16.48
C ALA A 146 1.05 -13.39 16.14
N PHE A 147 1.76 -12.95 15.11
CA PHE A 147 2.98 -13.60 14.64
C PHE A 147 4.10 -13.50 15.67
N ILE A 148 4.32 -12.34 16.31
CA ILE A 148 5.34 -12.26 17.35
C ILE A 148 4.98 -13.10 18.57
N ARG A 149 3.70 -13.21 18.93
CA ARG A 149 3.27 -14.07 20.03
C ARG A 149 3.52 -15.55 19.71
N GLN A 150 3.45 -15.93 18.43
CA GLN A 150 3.83 -17.27 18.00
C GLN A 150 5.33 -17.53 18.22
N LEU A 151 6.19 -16.55 17.89
CA LEU A 151 7.65 -16.66 18.02
C LEU A 151 8.15 -16.50 19.46
N VAL A 152 7.51 -15.61 20.21
CA VAL A 152 7.85 -15.22 21.59
C VAL A 152 6.56 -15.25 22.42
N PRO A 153 6.14 -16.43 22.93
CA PRO A 153 4.85 -16.61 23.62
C PRO A 153 4.63 -15.75 24.87
N THR A 154 5.71 -15.21 25.44
CA THR A 154 5.68 -14.31 26.60
C THR A 154 5.20 -12.90 26.26
N VAL A 155 5.14 -12.50 24.97
CA VAL A 155 4.61 -11.19 24.57
C VAL A 155 3.10 -11.12 24.86
N GLN A 156 2.71 -10.25 25.79
CA GLN A 156 1.31 -10.00 26.16
C GLN A 156 0.87 -8.57 25.91
N SER A 157 1.80 -7.66 25.59
CA SER A 157 1.53 -6.26 25.33
C SER A 157 2.50 -5.66 24.31
N ALA A 158 2.02 -4.67 23.53
CA ALA A 158 2.82 -4.00 22.52
C ALA A 158 2.60 -2.48 22.52
N CYS A 159 3.68 -1.70 22.46
CA CYS A 159 3.62 -0.28 22.15
C CYS A 159 3.86 -0.06 20.66
N PHE A 160 3.62 1.17 20.20
CA PHE A 160 3.72 1.56 18.80
C PHE A 160 4.55 2.82 18.66
N MET A 161 5.30 2.95 17.56
CA MET A 161 6.08 4.16 17.31
C MET A 161 6.24 4.45 15.82
N THR A 162 6.04 5.71 15.43
CA THR A 162 6.29 6.19 14.07
C THR A 162 6.86 7.60 14.10
N ASN A 163 7.41 8.06 12.96
CA ASN A 163 7.60 9.48 12.75
C ASN A 163 6.24 10.22 12.71
N ARG A 164 6.21 11.51 13.05
CA ARG A 164 5.05 12.40 12.96
C ARG A 164 4.83 12.88 11.51
N VAL A 165 4.50 11.94 10.64
CA VAL A 165 4.23 12.14 9.21
C VAL A 165 2.89 11.54 8.81
N GLY A 166 2.40 11.82 7.60
CA GLY A 166 1.11 11.34 7.08
C GLY A 166 0.86 9.84 7.32
N PRO A 167 1.74 8.94 6.81
CA PRO A 167 1.62 7.51 7.05
C PRO A 167 1.63 7.11 8.55
N GLY A 168 2.43 7.79 9.37
CA GLY A 168 2.49 7.54 10.82
C GLY A 168 1.19 7.93 11.54
N LEU A 169 0.59 9.06 11.16
CA LEU A 169 -0.72 9.48 11.66
C LEU A 169 -1.84 8.54 11.21
N ALA A 170 -1.78 8.03 9.98
CA ALA A 170 -2.71 7.03 9.48
C ALA A 170 -2.61 5.71 10.25
N LEU A 171 -1.39 5.25 10.55
CA LEU A 171 -1.18 4.07 11.40
C LEU A 171 -1.69 4.30 12.83
N ARG A 172 -1.50 5.50 13.40
CA ARG A 172 -2.06 5.87 14.71
C ARG A 172 -3.58 5.72 14.71
N ALA A 173 -4.26 6.27 13.71
CA ALA A 173 -5.71 6.17 13.57
C ALA A 173 -6.17 4.71 13.41
N GLN A 174 -5.45 3.91 12.61
CA GLN A 174 -5.74 2.48 12.45
C GLN A 174 -5.62 1.74 13.80
N VAL A 175 -4.52 1.94 14.52
CA VAL A 175 -4.32 1.29 15.83
C VAL A 175 -5.39 1.70 16.83
N ASP A 176 -5.76 2.99 16.89
CA ASP A 176 -6.80 3.43 17.82
C ASP A 176 -8.17 2.82 17.50
N ALA A 177 -8.49 2.60 16.22
CA ALA A 177 -9.72 1.97 15.78
C ALA A 177 -9.75 0.44 16.01
N GLU A 178 -8.61 -0.24 15.88
CA GLU A 178 -8.55 -1.72 15.81
C GLU A 178 -7.99 -2.38 17.09
N LYS A 179 -7.41 -1.60 18.02
CA LYS A 179 -6.69 -2.14 19.20
C LYS A 179 -7.50 -3.05 20.12
N ALA A 180 -8.83 -2.97 20.09
CA ALA A 180 -9.69 -3.85 20.88
C ALA A 180 -9.63 -5.32 20.40
N ASP A 181 -9.32 -5.54 19.12
CA ASP A 181 -9.29 -6.87 18.49
C ASP A 181 -7.88 -7.47 18.41
N TYR A 182 -6.89 -6.82 19.03
CA TYR A 182 -5.51 -7.26 19.02
C TYR A 182 -5.28 -8.44 19.97
N PRO A 183 -4.41 -9.41 19.60
CA PRO A 183 -4.15 -10.61 20.40
C PRO A 183 -3.25 -10.35 21.63
N VAL A 184 -2.89 -9.09 21.85
CA VAL A 184 -2.06 -8.58 22.95
C VAL A 184 -2.59 -7.21 23.36
N ARG A 185 -2.34 -6.80 24.60
CA ARG A 185 -2.73 -5.48 25.11
C ARG A 185 -2.00 -4.37 24.36
N ALA A 186 -2.73 -3.53 23.65
CA ALA A 186 -2.18 -2.31 23.04
C ALA A 186 -1.77 -1.30 24.13
N GLY A 187 -0.50 -0.91 24.12
CA GLY A 187 0.09 0.11 24.97
C GLY A 187 0.05 1.49 24.32
N ALA A 188 0.99 2.35 24.72
CA ALA A 188 1.10 3.70 24.18
C ALA A 188 1.52 3.69 22.70
N PHE A 189 1.09 4.72 21.97
CA PHE A 189 1.54 5.01 20.63
C PHE A 189 2.34 6.32 20.63
N HIS A 190 3.58 6.26 20.16
CA HIS A 190 4.51 7.37 20.17
C HIS A 190 4.67 7.96 18.77
N LEU A 191 4.26 9.21 18.60
CA LEU A 191 4.56 10.02 17.40
C LEU A 191 5.75 10.91 17.71
N VAL A 192 6.91 10.57 17.14
CA VAL A 192 8.17 11.28 17.38
C VAL A 192 8.64 12.00 16.12
N ALA A 193 9.26 13.16 16.25
CA ALA A 193 9.82 13.93 15.12
C ALA A 193 11.34 14.13 15.23
N THR A 194 11.90 13.97 16.44
CA THR A 194 13.33 14.18 16.71
C THR A 194 13.93 13.02 17.49
N THR A 195 15.26 12.88 17.45
CA THR A 195 16.00 11.91 18.27
C THR A 195 15.82 12.15 19.77
N ALA A 196 15.64 13.41 20.20
CA ALA A 196 15.32 13.74 21.59
C ALA A 196 13.92 13.24 21.99
N GLU A 197 12.91 13.40 21.13
CA GLU A 197 11.58 12.83 21.36
C GLU A 197 11.60 11.30 21.35
N LEU A 198 12.39 10.69 20.44
CA LEU A 198 12.63 9.25 20.41
C LEU A 198 13.20 8.76 21.74
N ALA A 199 14.28 9.39 22.22
CA ALA A 199 14.93 9.03 23.48
C ALA A 199 14.01 9.19 24.69
N LYS A 200 13.15 10.23 24.68
CA LYS A 200 12.13 10.41 25.72
C LYS A 200 11.05 9.32 25.66
N ALA A 201 10.61 8.94 24.46
CA ALA A 201 9.57 7.93 24.27
C ALA A 201 10.03 6.52 24.65
N THR A 202 11.32 6.23 24.48
CA THR A 202 11.92 4.92 24.83
C THR A 202 12.25 4.78 26.31
N GLN A 203 12.33 5.89 27.08
CA GLN A 203 12.56 5.84 28.52
C GLN A 203 11.47 5.04 29.25
N GLY A 204 11.84 3.86 29.77
CA GLY A 204 10.90 2.99 30.46
C GLY A 204 9.94 2.21 29.56
N LEU A 205 10.13 2.25 28.24
CA LEU A 205 9.28 1.54 27.27
C LEU A 205 9.28 0.02 27.53
N SER A 206 10.44 -0.56 27.83
CA SER A 206 10.60 -1.99 28.18
C SER A 206 9.87 -2.41 29.46
N ARG A 207 9.41 -1.46 30.30
CA ARG A 207 8.55 -1.74 31.46
C ARG A 207 7.05 -1.63 31.14
N SER A 208 6.72 -1.00 30.01
CA SER A 208 5.34 -0.64 29.63
C SER A 208 4.72 -1.64 28.65
N CYS A 209 5.56 -2.26 27.83
CA CYS A 209 5.17 -3.25 26.83
C CYS A 209 6.28 -4.27 26.57
N ASP A 210 5.86 -5.45 26.12
CA ASP A 210 6.76 -6.57 25.84
C ASP A 210 7.34 -6.49 24.42
N ALA A 211 6.62 -5.87 23.48
CA ALA A 211 7.04 -5.67 22.10
C ALA A 211 6.83 -4.22 21.65
N LEU A 212 7.53 -3.82 20.60
CA LEU A 212 7.39 -2.51 19.95
C LEU A 212 7.10 -2.70 18.46
N PHE A 213 5.96 -2.20 17.99
CA PHE A 213 5.66 -2.12 16.56
C PHE A 213 6.10 -0.77 16.00
N VAL A 214 6.89 -0.78 14.94
CA VAL A 214 7.35 0.45 14.28
C VAL A 214 6.99 0.49 12.80
N ASP A 215 6.76 1.71 12.30
CA ASP A 215 6.65 1.99 10.87
C ASP A 215 7.05 3.45 10.60
N SER A 216 7.35 3.78 9.34
CA SER A 216 7.57 5.15 8.86
C SER A 216 8.47 5.98 9.82
N LEU A 217 9.66 5.49 10.11
CA LEU A 217 10.62 6.13 11.04
C LEU A 217 11.54 7.14 10.35
N GLU A 218 11.62 7.09 9.03
CA GLU A 218 12.44 7.95 8.19
C GLU A 218 12.07 9.42 8.37
N GLY A 219 13.08 10.29 8.32
CA GLY A 219 12.88 11.74 8.43
C GLY A 219 12.82 12.27 9.85
N ILE A 220 12.96 11.41 10.88
CA ILE A 220 13.24 11.87 12.25
C ILE A 220 14.56 12.63 12.23
N THR A 221 14.59 13.84 12.79
CA THR A 221 15.77 14.69 12.75
C THR A 221 16.64 14.55 14.00
N ASP A 222 17.96 14.62 13.82
CA ASP A 222 18.89 14.76 14.93
C ASP A 222 18.96 16.21 15.46
N ASP A 223 19.85 16.45 16.44
CA ASP A 223 20.03 17.75 17.08
C ASP A 223 20.59 18.82 16.11
N ALA A 224 21.20 18.40 15.01
CA ALA A 224 21.67 19.29 13.94
C ALA A 224 20.59 19.57 12.88
N GLY A 225 19.39 18.98 13.02
CA GLY A 225 18.30 19.08 12.05
C GLY A 225 18.47 18.16 10.84
N THR A 226 19.41 17.22 10.87
CA THR A 226 19.63 16.27 9.78
C THR A 226 18.57 15.17 9.82
N ALA A 227 17.87 14.97 8.71
CA ALA A 227 16.90 13.89 8.56
C ALA A 227 17.61 12.53 8.51
N LEU A 228 17.27 11.64 9.45
CA LEU A 228 17.82 10.29 9.52
C LEU A 228 17.04 9.33 8.63
N ASN A 229 17.76 8.39 8.03
CA ASN A 229 17.14 7.24 7.36
C ASN A 229 16.69 6.18 8.38
N HIS A 230 15.92 5.19 7.91
CA HIS A 230 15.36 4.15 8.78
C HIS A 230 16.43 3.39 9.57
N ARG A 231 17.51 2.97 8.92
CA ARG A 231 18.60 2.22 9.55
C ARG A 231 19.24 2.99 10.70
N GLN A 232 19.48 4.29 10.52
CA GLN A 232 20.03 5.16 11.56
C GLN A 232 19.08 5.24 12.77
N VAL A 233 17.78 5.45 12.53
CA VAL A 233 16.79 5.48 13.62
C VAL A 233 16.66 4.11 14.30
N MET A 234 16.60 3.02 13.54
CA MET A 234 16.50 1.66 14.07
C MET A 234 17.70 1.30 14.94
N THR A 235 18.90 1.80 14.61
CA THR A 235 20.11 1.64 15.42
C THR A 235 19.94 2.32 16.79
N LEU A 236 19.49 3.57 16.80
CA LEU A 236 19.22 4.31 18.04
C LEU A 236 18.11 3.66 18.88
N LEU A 237 17.10 3.10 18.21
CA LEU A 237 15.97 2.45 18.86
C LEU A 237 16.37 1.12 19.52
N ARG A 238 17.11 0.26 18.81
CA ARG A 238 17.58 -1.03 19.34
C ARG A 238 18.54 -0.89 20.53
N ALA A 239 19.29 0.20 20.58
CA ALA A 239 20.12 0.51 21.73
C ALA A 239 19.30 0.80 23.01
N GLN A 240 18.05 1.24 22.87
CA GLN A 240 17.19 1.67 23.97
C GLN A 240 16.07 0.67 24.29
N PHE A 241 15.63 -0.10 23.30
CA PHE A 241 14.62 -1.14 23.45
C PHE A 241 15.18 -2.51 23.05
N PRO A 242 15.59 -3.35 24.02
CA PRO A 242 16.14 -4.67 23.73
C PRO A 242 15.06 -5.73 23.41
N GLY A 243 13.77 -5.42 23.51
CA GLY A 243 12.71 -6.39 23.27
C GLY A 243 12.45 -6.68 21.78
N PRO A 244 11.47 -7.54 21.47
CA PRO A 244 10.95 -7.76 20.13
C PRO A 244 10.49 -6.48 19.44
N ILE A 245 11.13 -6.14 18.31
CA ILE A 245 10.69 -5.04 17.44
C ILE A 245 9.98 -5.64 16.22
N LEU A 246 8.75 -5.21 15.96
CA LEU A 246 7.98 -5.56 14.78
C LEU A 246 7.95 -4.39 13.80
N ALA A 247 7.74 -4.71 12.52
CA ALA A 247 7.73 -3.76 11.43
C ALA A 247 6.45 -3.84 10.59
N GLY A 248 6.19 -2.79 9.82
CA GLY A 248 5.11 -2.73 8.81
C GLY A 248 5.55 -3.04 7.38
N ASN A 249 6.87 -3.08 7.11
CA ASN A 249 7.44 -3.27 5.76
C ASN A 249 8.69 -4.18 5.76
N ARG A 250 8.99 -4.80 4.61
CA ARG A 250 10.13 -5.72 4.44
C ARG A 250 11.46 -5.08 4.80
N TYR A 251 11.74 -3.91 4.25
CA TYR A 251 13.04 -3.24 4.42
C TYR A 251 13.35 -2.94 5.89
N GLN A 252 12.32 -2.76 6.74
CA GLN A 252 12.47 -2.51 8.16
C GLN A 252 12.91 -3.79 8.91
N VAL A 253 12.42 -4.95 8.48
CA VAL A 253 12.88 -6.26 8.95
C VAL A 253 14.32 -6.50 8.52
N GLU A 254 14.65 -6.19 7.27
CA GLU A 254 16.02 -6.27 6.75
C GLU A 254 17.00 -5.29 7.42
N GLN A 255 16.50 -4.27 8.13
CA GLN A 255 17.28 -3.25 8.84
C GLN A 255 17.23 -3.38 10.37
N GLY A 256 16.71 -4.50 10.90
CA GLY A 256 16.88 -4.88 12.31
C GLY A 256 15.60 -5.14 13.11
N ALA A 257 14.41 -4.97 12.53
CA ALA A 257 13.20 -5.50 13.15
C ALA A 257 13.20 -7.04 13.10
N TRP A 258 12.59 -7.68 14.10
CA TRP A 258 12.61 -9.13 14.28
C TRP A 258 11.70 -9.85 13.29
N ALA A 259 10.50 -9.30 13.10
CA ALA A 259 9.50 -9.90 12.22
C ALA A 259 8.48 -8.86 11.75
N ALA A 260 7.74 -9.21 10.71
CA ALA A 260 6.59 -8.46 10.23
C ALA A 260 5.60 -9.39 9.53
N VAL A 261 4.32 -9.00 9.54
CA VAL A 261 3.39 -9.35 8.47
C VAL A 261 3.23 -8.10 7.62
N ILE A 262 3.61 -8.17 6.35
CA ILE A 262 3.67 -6.99 5.48
C ILE A 262 2.55 -7.02 4.44
N LYS A 263 2.09 -5.82 4.08
CA LYS A 263 1.30 -5.56 2.88
C LYS A 263 2.21 -5.58 1.65
N THR A 264 1.64 -5.75 0.46
CA THR A 264 2.39 -5.72 -0.79
C THR A 264 1.73 -4.79 -1.81
N GLY A 265 2.55 -4.14 -2.64
CA GLY A 265 2.03 -3.28 -3.72
C GLY A 265 1.28 -4.11 -4.76
N GLN A 266 1.68 -5.36 -4.99
CA GLN A 266 1.00 -6.25 -5.94
C GLN A 266 -0.47 -6.45 -5.57
N GLU A 267 -0.80 -6.56 -4.28
CA GLU A 267 -2.20 -6.69 -3.87
C GLU A 267 -3.00 -5.41 -4.10
N GLN A 268 -2.41 -4.26 -3.81
CA GLN A 268 -3.01 -2.95 -4.05
C GLN A 268 -3.32 -2.74 -5.53
N GLY A 269 -2.33 -3.03 -6.39
CA GLY A 269 -2.46 -2.92 -7.83
C GLY A 269 -3.48 -3.90 -8.42
N ASP A 270 -3.38 -5.19 -8.08
CA ASP A 270 -4.29 -6.24 -8.57
C ASP A 270 -5.74 -5.97 -8.16
N THR A 271 -5.98 -5.62 -6.89
CA THR A 271 -7.34 -5.40 -6.39
C THR A 271 -7.98 -4.18 -7.05
N SER A 272 -7.28 -3.04 -7.11
CA SER A 272 -7.80 -1.82 -7.76
C SER A 272 -8.01 -1.99 -9.27
N ALA A 273 -7.15 -2.76 -9.94
CA ALA A 273 -7.31 -3.08 -11.34
C ALA A 273 -8.52 -3.98 -11.63
N ARG A 274 -8.81 -4.97 -10.76
CA ARG A 274 -10.03 -5.79 -10.87
C ARG A 274 -11.27 -4.94 -10.71
N MET A 275 -11.30 -4.08 -9.68
CA MET A 275 -12.40 -3.14 -9.47
C MET A 275 -12.61 -2.22 -10.67
N LEU A 276 -11.53 -1.69 -11.26
CA LEU A 276 -11.64 -0.83 -12.44
C LEU A 276 -12.19 -1.61 -13.64
N LEU A 277 -11.70 -2.83 -13.87
CA LEU A 277 -12.15 -3.66 -14.98
C LEU A 277 -13.64 -4.00 -14.87
N GLU A 278 -14.15 -4.27 -13.66
CA GLU A 278 -15.58 -4.43 -13.41
C GLU A 278 -16.36 -3.14 -13.76
N ALA A 279 -15.87 -1.98 -13.33
CA ALA A 279 -16.51 -0.71 -13.61
C ALA A 279 -16.54 -0.39 -15.12
N MET A 280 -15.42 -0.58 -15.82
CA MET A 280 -15.32 -0.39 -17.27
C MET A 280 -16.18 -1.38 -18.08
N ARG A 281 -16.56 -2.51 -17.47
CA ARG A 281 -17.51 -3.48 -18.03
C ARG A 281 -18.97 -3.19 -17.69
N GLY A 282 -19.25 -2.07 -17.01
CA GLY A 282 -20.59 -1.56 -16.78
C GLY A 282 -21.12 -1.75 -15.35
N LYS A 283 -20.32 -2.30 -14.43
CA LYS A 283 -20.73 -2.33 -13.01
C LYS A 283 -20.70 -0.90 -12.43
N PRO A 284 -21.79 -0.43 -11.80
CA PRO A 284 -21.78 0.89 -11.17
C PRO A 284 -20.70 0.98 -10.08
N VAL A 285 -19.93 2.08 -10.05
CA VAL A 285 -18.86 2.26 -9.04
C VAL A 285 -19.44 2.30 -7.62
N GLY A 286 -20.67 2.79 -7.45
CA GLY A 286 -21.36 2.76 -6.15
C GLY A 286 -21.60 1.35 -5.59
N GLU A 287 -21.53 0.30 -6.42
CA GLU A 287 -21.60 -1.10 -5.99
C GLU A 287 -20.22 -1.73 -5.72
N LEU A 288 -19.14 -1.01 -5.99
CA LEU A 288 -17.78 -1.41 -5.68
C LEU A 288 -17.39 -0.81 -4.33
N ALA A 289 -17.63 -1.55 -3.25
CA ALA A 289 -17.26 -1.10 -1.91
C ALA A 289 -15.75 -0.85 -1.78
N VAL A 290 -15.36 0.14 -0.99
CA VAL A 290 -13.95 0.38 -0.67
C VAL A 290 -13.37 -0.85 0.02
N ALA A 291 -12.34 -1.44 -0.59
CA ALA A 291 -11.65 -2.60 -0.08
C ALA A 291 -10.47 -2.21 0.84
N ARG A 292 -9.90 -3.22 1.50
CA ARG A 292 -8.64 -3.14 2.26
C ARG A 292 -7.79 -4.35 1.87
N ASN A 293 -6.46 -4.23 1.94
CA ASN A 293 -5.58 -5.39 1.74
C ASN A 293 -5.84 -6.47 2.80
N VAL A 294 -5.73 -7.74 2.39
CA VAL A 294 -5.93 -8.91 3.25
C VAL A 294 -4.78 -9.92 3.15
N ARG A 295 -3.98 -9.87 2.08
CA ARG A 295 -2.81 -10.75 1.92
C ARG A 295 -1.65 -10.20 2.73
N GLY A 296 -1.21 -10.97 3.72
CA GLY A 296 -0.07 -10.65 4.57
C GLY A 296 1.10 -11.59 4.29
N GLN A 297 2.27 -11.04 3.95
CA GLN A 297 3.50 -11.84 3.84
C GLN A 297 4.26 -11.81 5.18
N ARG A 298 4.45 -12.99 5.78
CA ARG A 298 5.24 -13.15 6.99
C ARG A 298 6.73 -13.10 6.67
N ILE A 299 7.47 -12.27 7.40
CA ILE A 299 8.91 -12.11 7.26
C ILE A 299 9.57 -12.23 8.64
N ILE A 300 10.67 -12.98 8.71
CA ILE A 300 11.51 -13.11 9.91
C ILE A 300 12.94 -12.67 9.59
N ASN A 301 13.51 -11.83 10.44
CA ASN A 301 14.94 -11.55 10.46
C ASN A 301 15.65 -12.61 11.31
N VAL A 302 16.31 -13.57 10.66
CA VAL A 302 17.00 -14.66 11.38
C VAL A 302 18.17 -14.14 12.21
N THR A 303 18.88 -13.10 11.74
CA THR A 303 19.99 -12.46 12.47
C THR A 303 19.51 -11.88 13.80
N ALA A 304 18.37 -11.18 13.79
CA ALA A 304 17.82 -10.56 14.99
C ALA A 304 17.37 -11.60 16.03
N LEU A 305 16.73 -12.68 15.59
CA LEU A 305 16.26 -13.76 16.47
C LEU A 305 17.42 -14.58 17.04
N GLU A 306 18.40 -14.96 16.22
CA GLU A 306 19.58 -15.72 16.65
C GLU A 306 20.39 -14.94 17.70
N ALA A 307 20.61 -13.64 17.47
CA ALA A 307 21.34 -12.77 18.40
C ALA A 307 20.67 -12.69 19.79
N ARG A 308 19.38 -13.04 19.90
CA ARG A 308 18.60 -13.02 21.15
C ARG A 308 18.17 -14.41 21.63
N GLY A 309 18.72 -15.47 21.05
CA GLY A 309 18.46 -16.84 21.47
C GLY A 309 17.01 -17.30 21.25
N VAL A 310 16.30 -16.69 20.30
CA VAL A 310 14.92 -17.09 19.97
C VAL A 310 14.97 -18.27 19.00
N ALA A 311 14.64 -19.45 19.50
CA ALA A 311 14.61 -20.67 18.69
C ALA A 311 13.36 -20.72 17.80
N LEU A 312 13.54 -20.95 16.50
CA LEU A 312 12.46 -21.12 15.53
C LEU A 312 11.99 -22.59 15.49
N ARG A 313 10.69 -22.83 15.64
CA ARG A 313 10.09 -24.15 15.47
C ARG A 313 9.70 -24.37 14.00
N PRO A 314 9.56 -25.62 13.53
CA PRO A 314 9.14 -25.89 12.15
C PRO A 314 7.83 -25.20 11.74
N MET A 315 6.86 -25.08 12.67
CA MET A 315 5.60 -24.36 12.40
C MET A 315 5.80 -22.86 12.16
N ASP A 316 6.84 -22.27 12.73
CA ASP A 316 7.17 -20.85 12.57
C ASP A 316 7.71 -20.53 11.17
N LEU A 317 8.18 -21.55 10.44
CA LEU A 317 8.80 -21.40 9.12
C LEU A 317 7.82 -21.59 7.95
N ARG A 318 6.63 -22.16 8.21
CA ARG A 318 5.68 -22.49 7.14
C ARG A 318 5.18 -21.22 6.46
N GLY A 319 5.50 -21.01 5.18
CA GLY A 319 5.04 -19.86 4.40
C GLY A 319 5.61 -18.52 4.86
N VAL A 320 6.80 -18.54 5.46
CA VAL A 320 7.53 -17.36 5.94
C VAL A 320 8.73 -17.09 5.04
N THR A 321 8.97 -15.83 4.73
CA THR A 321 10.21 -15.38 4.10
C THR A 321 11.26 -15.10 5.16
N LEU A 322 12.41 -15.77 5.06
CA LEU A 322 13.55 -15.51 5.92
C LEU A 322 14.45 -14.46 5.28
N VAL A 323 14.84 -13.45 6.06
CA VAL A 323 15.81 -12.44 5.67
C VAL A 323 16.94 -12.38 6.70
N ARG A 324 18.11 -11.94 6.26
CA ARG A 324 19.21 -11.55 7.15
C ARG A 324 19.25 -10.04 7.24
N GLU A 325 19.75 -9.52 8.35
CA GLU A 325 20.04 -8.10 8.47
C GLU A 325 21.07 -7.71 7.40
N GLN A 326 20.72 -6.73 6.57
CA GLN A 326 21.64 -6.19 5.58
C GLN A 326 22.68 -5.30 6.28
N PRO A 327 23.94 -5.28 5.84
CA PRO A 327 24.97 -4.40 6.42
C PRO A 327 24.58 -2.93 6.40
#